data_AF-A0A7W3TM93-F1
#
_entry.id   AF-A0A7W3TM93-F1
#
_cell.length_a   1.000
_cell.length_b   1.000
_cell.length_c   1.000
_cell.angle_alpha   90.00
_cell.angle_beta   90.00
_cell.angle_gamma   90.00
#
_symmetry.space_group_name_H-M   'P 1'
#
loop_
_entity.id
_entity.type
_entity.pdbx_description
1 polymer ?
#
loop_
_entity_poly.entity_id
_entity_poly.type
_entity_poly.pdbx_seq_one_letter_code
_entity_poly.pdbx_strand_id
1 'polypeptide(L)'
;MNRNSPERVIALRASNTVEDRVRELHLSIWNNRGEIFRGQVPDDPVAMLEPGIALRTLGFEIETSADLGETNDAGRVVAVAGNIDNKLKLVRISGRFTAQEQRFTAAHELGHAVLHPNMSGLHRDRVVSGPIARKERREIEADLFASRFLMPEKLLGRRLHQCFGSKQFVLSDDNLYGLGIPNVDGARRQLSSSRDLSLMVARTTSFMGLSFDPLSKYFNVSPVAMAIRLEEFGFINEDSIRFIR
;
A
#
# COMPACT_ATOMS: atom_id res chain seq x y z
N MET A 1 29.70 -11.14 -49.59
CA MET A 1 28.24 -11.35 -49.54
C MET A 1 27.73 -10.92 -48.19
N ASN A 2 26.74 -10.06 -48.23
CA ASN A 2 26.12 -9.31 -47.14
C ASN A 2 25.31 -10.21 -46.19
N ARG A 3 25.40 -9.98 -44.87
CA ARG A 3 24.21 -9.71 -44.02
C ARG A 3 24.60 -9.31 -42.59
N ASN A 4 24.47 -8.01 -42.33
CA ASN A 4 24.13 -7.44 -41.04
C ASN A 4 22.94 -8.18 -40.41
N SER A 5 22.99 -8.47 -39.11
CA SER A 5 21.81 -8.48 -38.24
C SER A 5 22.20 -8.08 -36.81
N PRO A 6 22.08 -6.79 -36.46
CA PRO A 6 22.18 -6.31 -35.09
C PRO A 6 20.84 -6.49 -34.38
N GLU A 7 20.60 -7.66 -33.80
CA GLU A 7 19.40 -7.92 -32.97
C GLU A 7 19.79 -8.40 -31.56
N ARG A 8 20.44 -7.50 -30.80
CA ARG A 8 20.34 -7.49 -29.32
C ARG A 8 20.27 -6.06 -28.79
N VAL A 9 19.49 -5.22 -29.46
CA VAL A 9 18.86 -4.11 -28.76
C VAL A 9 17.74 -4.74 -27.94
N ILE A 10 18.02 -5.01 -26.66
CA ILE A 10 16.96 -5.23 -25.68
C ILE A 10 16.14 -3.95 -25.71
N ALA A 11 15.04 -3.96 -26.46
CA ALA A 11 14.02 -2.96 -26.31
C ALA A 11 13.58 -3.04 -24.85
N LEU A 12 14.00 -2.06 -24.03
CA LEU A 12 13.25 -1.72 -22.82
C LEU A 12 11.84 -1.45 -23.32
N ARG A 13 10.96 -2.45 -23.23
CA ARG A 13 9.54 -2.22 -23.33
C ARG A 13 9.25 -1.20 -22.23
N ALA A 14 8.80 -0.01 -22.62
CA ALA A 14 8.15 0.91 -21.71
C ALA A 14 6.97 0.16 -21.09
N SER A 15 7.22 -0.51 -19.97
CA SER A 15 6.21 -1.22 -19.23
C SER A 15 5.44 -0.14 -18.47
N ASN A 16 4.26 0.21 -18.99
CA ASN A 16 3.38 1.26 -18.47
C ASN A 16 2.43 0.68 -17.39
N THR A 17 2.94 -0.20 -16.51
CA THR A 17 2.12 -0.77 -15.44
C THR A 17 2.06 0.18 -14.25
N VAL A 18 1.09 -0.03 -13.35
CA VAL A 18 0.99 0.73 -12.10
C VAL A 18 2.25 0.51 -11.26
N GLU A 19 2.78 -0.71 -11.26
CA GLU A 19 3.98 -1.15 -10.56
C GLU A 19 5.22 -0.38 -11.01
N ASP A 20 5.40 -0.24 -12.32
CA ASP A 20 6.52 0.51 -12.89
C ASP A 20 6.45 1.98 -12.51
N ARG A 21 5.25 2.58 -12.56
CA ARG A 21 5.04 3.99 -12.17
C ARG A 21 5.31 4.24 -10.68
N VAL A 22 4.86 3.33 -9.82
CA VAL A 22 5.17 3.40 -8.37
C VAL A 22 6.68 3.28 -8.15
N ARG A 23 7.34 2.35 -8.85
CA ARG A 23 8.79 2.14 -8.72
C ARG A 23 9.58 3.35 -9.20
N GLU A 24 9.22 3.93 -10.35
CA GLU A 24 9.81 5.15 -10.89
C GLU A 24 9.70 6.29 -9.86
N LEU A 25 8.52 6.47 -9.25
CA LEU A 25 8.30 7.49 -8.24
C LEU A 25 9.14 7.24 -6.97
N HIS A 26 9.18 6.01 -6.45
CA HIS A 26 10.02 5.67 -5.30
C HIS A 26 11.51 5.94 -5.57
N LEU A 27 12.00 5.58 -6.76
CA LEU A 27 13.38 5.85 -7.15
C LEU A 27 13.65 7.35 -7.30
N SER A 28 12.70 8.11 -7.84
CA SER A 28 12.80 9.57 -7.92
C SER A 28 12.89 10.21 -6.53
N ILE A 29 12.02 9.83 -5.59
CA ILE A 29 12.05 10.31 -4.21
C ILE A 29 13.38 9.94 -3.56
N TRP A 30 13.83 8.69 -3.73
CA TRP A 30 15.10 8.23 -3.17
C TRP A 30 16.29 9.00 -3.73
N ASN A 31 16.40 9.16 -5.05
CA ASN A 31 17.54 9.82 -5.67
C ASN A 31 17.61 11.31 -5.33
N ASN A 32 16.46 11.97 -5.17
CA ASN A 32 16.36 13.38 -4.83
C ASN A 32 16.17 13.65 -3.33
N ARG A 33 16.31 12.63 -2.47
CA ARG A 33 16.03 12.74 -1.02
C ARG A 33 16.81 13.86 -0.32
N GLY A 34 18.06 14.11 -0.72
CA GLY A 34 18.86 15.19 -0.14
C GLY A 34 18.21 16.57 -0.33
N GLU A 35 17.61 16.81 -1.50
CA GLU A 35 16.92 18.06 -1.82
C GLU A 35 15.52 18.09 -1.18
N ILE A 36 14.72 17.03 -1.35
CA ILE A 36 13.36 16.90 -0.82
C ILE A 36 13.35 17.13 0.70
N PHE A 37 14.32 16.56 1.40
CA PHE A 37 14.41 16.64 2.85
C PHE A 37 15.41 17.69 3.35
N ARG A 38 15.91 18.58 2.46
CA ARG A 38 16.86 19.67 2.82
C ARG A 38 18.05 19.19 3.66
N GLY A 39 18.62 18.04 3.31
CA GLY A 39 19.72 17.39 4.02
C GLY A 39 19.32 16.57 5.26
N GLN A 40 18.09 16.71 5.77
CA GLN A 40 17.56 15.95 6.92
C GLN A 40 16.83 14.68 6.47
N VAL A 41 17.56 13.83 5.73
CA VAL A 41 17.01 12.59 5.17
C VAL A 41 16.64 11.61 6.29
N PRO A 42 15.40 11.08 6.34
CA PRO A 42 15.02 10.09 7.34
C PRO A 42 15.89 8.82 7.27
N ASP A 43 16.27 8.30 8.44
CA ASP A 43 17.02 7.04 8.54
C ASP A 43 16.18 5.84 8.07
N ASP A 44 14.89 5.86 8.38
CA ASP A 44 13.94 4.85 7.95
C ASP A 44 13.31 5.22 6.58
N PRO A 45 13.54 4.43 5.52
CA PRO A 45 12.95 4.68 4.21
C PRO A 45 11.42 4.69 4.20
N VAL A 46 10.75 4.05 5.17
CA VAL A 46 9.27 4.08 5.25
C VAL A 46 8.74 5.49 5.49
N ALA A 47 9.48 6.34 6.21
CA ALA A 47 9.13 7.74 6.42
C ALA A 47 9.15 8.57 5.11
N MET A 48 9.80 8.07 4.05
CA MET A 48 9.80 8.71 2.74
C MET A 48 8.56 8.35 1.90
N LEU A 49 7.75 7.39 2.35
CA LEU A 49 6.52 6.95 1.67
C LEU A 49 5.30 7.81 2.01
N GLU A 50 5.52 9.04 2.50
CA GLU A 50 4.42 9.96 2.81
C GLU A 50 3.85 10.56 1.51
N PRO A 51 2.57 10.33 1.17
CA PRO A 51 2.00 10.76 -0.11
C PRO A 51 2.09 12.26 -0.35
N GLY A 52 1.94 13.06 0.72
CA GLY A 52 2.06 14.52 0.63
C GLY A 52 3.46 14.98 0.21
N ILE A 53 4.51 14.25 0.56
CA ILE A 53 5.88 14.53 0.07
C ILE A 53 5.92 14.31 -1.43
N ALA A 54 5.47 13.14 -1.89
CA ALA A 54 5.45 12.80 -3.30
C ALA A 54 4.60 13.78 -4.13
N LEU A 55 3.40 14.14 -3.67
CA LEU A 55 2.54 15.13 -4.31
C LEU A 55 3.26 16.48 -4.48
N ARG A 56 3.95 16.96 -3.44
CA ARG A 56 4.74 18.20 -3.52
C ARG A 56 5.88 18.12 -4.53
N THR A 57 6.54 16.96 -4.66
CA THR A 57 7.57 16.77 -5.71
C THR A 57 6.99 16.83 -7.13
N LEU A 58 5.69 16.54 -7.29
CA LEU A 58 4.96 16.66 -8.55
C LEU A 58 4.34 18.06 -8.76
N GLY A 59 4.65 19.01 -7.86
CA GLY A 59 4.17 20.39 -7.89
C GLY A 59 2.76 20.58 -7.32
N PHE A 60 2.21 19.59 -6.63
CA PHE A 60 0.90 19.73 -5.97
C PHE A 60 1.02 20.30 -4.56
N GLU A 61 0.10 21.19 -4.24
CA GLU A 61 -0.25 21.52 -2.87
C GLU A 61 -1.20 20.45 -2.31
N ILE A 62 -1.11 20.20 -1.00
CA ILE A 62 -2.00 19.29 -0.29
C ILE A 62 -2.51 19.97 0.97
N GLU A 63 -3.82 19.96 1.15
CA GLU A 63 -4.48 20.52 2.33
C GLU A 63 -5.49 19.55 2.94
N THR A 64 -5.71 19.69 4.24
CA THR A 64 -6.75 18.96 4.96
C THR A 64 -7.88 19.93 5.29
N SER A 65 -9.08 19.64 4.80
CA SER A 65 -10.29 20.42 5.09
C SER A 65 -11.14 19.70 6.14
N ALA A 66 -11.87 20.43 6.98
CA ALA A 66 -12.73 19.84 8.00
C ALA A 66 -13.79 18.91 7.40
N ASP A 67 -14.30 19.25 6.22
CA ASP A 67 -15.22 18.45 5.43
C ASP A 67 -15.04 18.79 3.95
N LEU A 68 -15.31 17.82 3.06
CA LEU A 68 -15.36 18.01 1.61
C LEU A 68 -16.78 17.85 1.06
N GLY A 69 -17.77 17.67 1.95
CA GLY A 69 -19.16 17.51 1.60
C GLY A 69 -19.53 16.08 1.25
N GLU A 70 -20.72 15.93 0.70
CA GLU A 70 -21.32 14.65 0.38
C GLU A 70 -21.71 14.60 -1.10
N THR A 71 -21.62 13.41 -1.69
CA THR A 71 -22.01 13.11 -3.07
C THR A 71 -23.05 12.00 -3.08
N ASN A 72 -23.78 11.86 -4.19
CA ASN A 72 -24.75 10.79 -4.39
C ASN A 72 -24.13 9.68 -5.24
N ASP A 73 -23.84 8.54 -4.63
CA ASP A 73 -23.39 7.33 -5.32
C ASP A 73 -24.51 6.27 -5.29
N ALA A 74 -25.02 5.90 -6.47
CA ALA A 74 -26.08 4.91 -6.66
C ALA A 74 -27.30 5.10 -5.74
N GLY A 75 -27.69 6.35 -5.48
CA GLY A 75 -28.83 6.70 -4.60
C GLY A 75 -28.49 6.73 -3.10
N ARG A 76 -27.21 6.66 -2.73
CA ARG A 76 -26.73 6.84 -1.35
C ARG A 76 -25.89 8.10 -1.23
N VAL A 77 -26.12 8.82 -0.14
CA VAL A 77 -25.29 9.95 0.25
C VAL A 77 -23.99 9.43 0.85
N VAL A 78 -22.86 9.86 0.29
CA VAL A 78 -21.52 9.39 0.62
C VAL A 78 -20.62 10.59 0.88
N ALA A 79 -19.89 10.59 2.00
CA ALA A 79 -18.92 11.64 2.31
C ALA A 79 -17.69 11.55 1.39
N VAL A 80 -17.27 12.69 0.84
CA VAL A 80 -16.08 12.80 -0.02
C VAL A 80 -14.83 12.71 0.85
N ALA A 81 -13.99 11.70 0.60
CA ALA A 81 -12.77 11.49 1.37
C ALA A 81 -11.59 12.33 0.90
N GLY A 82 -11.53 12.62 -0.40
CA GLY A 82 -10.50 13.42 -1.04
C GLY A 82 -10.87 13.77 -2.47
N ASN A 83 -10.21 14.79 -3.00
CA ASN A 83 -10.30 15.17 -4.40
C ASN A 83 -9.00 15.78 -4.91
N ILE A 84 -8.83 15.74 -6.23
CA ILE A 84 -7.67 16.30 -6.94
C ILE A 84 -8.11 17.28 -8.04
N ASP A 85 -7.51 18.46 -8.01
CA ASP A 85 -7.57 19.44 -9.09
C ASP A 85 -6.21 19.54 -9.80
N ASN A 86 -6.12 18.88 -10.95
CA ASN A 86 -4.90 18.88 -11.76
C ASN A 86 -4.57 20.26 -12.38
N LYS A 87 -5.55 21.14 -12.56
CA LYS A 87 -5.33 22.49 -13.12
C LYS A 87 -4.76 23.42 -12.06
N LEU A 88 -5.34 23.38 -10.87
CA LEU A 88 -4.87 24.17 -9.71
C LEU A 88 -3.67 23.53 -9.01
N LYS A 89 -3.31 22.30 -9.37
CA LYS A 89 -2.29 21.49 -8.69
C LYS A 89 -2.55 21.42 -7.18
N LEU A 90 -3.79 21.06 -6.84
CA LEU A 90 -4.24 21.01 -5.45
C LEU A 90 -4.92 19.66 -5.16
N VAL A 91 -4.53 19.05 -4.05
CA VAL A 91 -5.19 17.88 -3.47
C VAL A 91 -5.81 18.27 -2.13
N ARG A 92 -7.10 17.96 -1.93
CA ARG A 92 -7.73 18.12 -0.61
C ARG A 92 -8.09 16.77 -0.03
N ILE A 93 -7.88 16.65 1.27
CA ILE A 93 -8.23 15.47 2.05
C ILE A 93 -9.22 15.87 3.15
N SER A 94 -10.27 15.07 3.32
CA SER A 94 -11.24 15.30 4.40
C SER A 94 -10.66 14.87 5.75
N GLY A 95 -10.70 15.78 6.71
CA GLY A 95 -10.27 15.55 8.10
C GLY A 95 -11.23 14.69 8.92
N ARG A 96 -12.40 14.32 8.39
CA ARG A 96 -13.41 13.51 9.08
C ARG A 96 -13.02 12.03 9.27
N PHE A 97 -11.98 11.59 8.56
CA PHE A 97 -11.53 10.19 8.55
C PHE A 97 -10.32 9.97 9.47
N THR A 98 -10.03 8.73 9.81
CA THR A 98 -8.83 8.38 10.60
C THR A 98 -7.55 8.70 9.83
N ALA A 99 -6.41 8.85 10.53
CA ALA A 99 -5.13 9.15 9.90
C ALA A 99 -4.71 8.12 8.83
N GLN A 100 -5.01 6.82 9.04
CA GLN A 100 -4.72 5.77 8.07
C GLN A 100 -5.58 5.90 6.81
N GLU A 101 -6.85 6.27 6.97
CA GLU A 101 -7.77 6.49 5.85
C GLU A 101 -7.39 7.75 5.07
N GLN A 102 -7.05 8.84 5.75
CA GLN A 102 -6.54 10.06 5.12
C GLN A 102 -5.26 9.78 4.33
N ARG A 103 -4.32 9.02 4.91
CA ARG A 103 -3.06 8.64 4.25
C ARG A 103 -3.29 7.76 3.02
N PHE A 104 -4.20 6.79 3.10
CA PHE A 104 -4.57 6.00 1.93
C PHE A 104 -5.26 6.85 0.86
N THR A 105 -6.17 7.75 1.25
CA THR A 105 -6.80 8.68 0.30
C THR A 105 -5.77 9.57 -0.38
N ALA A 106 -4.82 10.14 0.36
CA ALA A 106 -3.75 10.95 -0.23
C ALA A 106 -2.87 10.14 -1.20
N ALA A 107 -2.59 8.86 -0.89
CA ALA A 107 -1.88 7.95 -1.80
C ALA A 107 -2.70 7.61 -3.05
N HIS A 108 -4.02 7.55 -2.92
CA HIS A 108 -4.95 7.34 -4.03
C HIS A 108 -5.00 8.56 -4.96
N GLU A 109 -5.11 9.77 -4.41
CA GLU A 109 -5.03 11.02 -5.19
C GLU A 109 -3.65 11.17 -5.88
N LEU A 110 -2.57 10.77 -5.21
CA LEU A 110 -1.25 10.67 -5.82
C LEU A 110 -1.24 9.69 -7.01
N GLY A 111 -1.97 8.57 -6.90
CA GLY A 111 -2.17 7.65 -8.01
C GLY A 111 -2.84 8.32 -9.20
N HIS A 112 -3.88 9.11 -8.99
CA HIS A 112 -4.48 9.92 -10.06
C HIS A 112 -3.51 10.93 -10.66
N ALA A 113 -2.75 11.64 -9.83
CA ALA A 113 -1.76 12.61 -10.30
C ALA A 113 -0.70 11.98 -11.22
N VAL A 114 -0.27 10.75 -10.92
CA VAL A 114 0.78 10.04 -11.65
C VAL A 114 0.24 9.32 -12.88
N LEU A 115 -0.88 8.60 -12.74
CA LEU A 115 -1.41 7.73 -13.79
C LEU A 115 -2.36 8.44 -14.76
N HIS A 116 -2.99 9.52 -14.30
CA HIS A 116 -4.07 10.21 -15.03
C HIS A 116 -3.87 11.74 -15.08
N PRO A 117 -2.68 12.26 -15.47
CA PRO A 117 -2.32 13.68 -15.31
C PRO A 117 -3.13 14.66 -16.17
N ASN A 118 -3.76 14.17 -17.25
CA ASN A 118 -4.49 15.02 -18.20
C ASN A 118 -5.98 15.20 -17.85
N MET A 119 -6.46 14.69 -16.71
CA MET A 119 -7.88 14.77 -16.32
C MET A 119 -8.04 15.66 -15.09
N SER A 120 -9.01 16.59 -15.08
CA SER A 120 -9.32 17.43 -13.91
C SER A 120 -10.70 17.09 -13.34
N GLY A 121 -10.84 17.06 -12.00
CA GLY A 121 -12.14 16.89 -11.33
C GLY A 121 -12.52 15.45 -10.98
N LEU A 122 -11.55 14.62 -10.57
CA LEU A 122 -11.82 13.26 -10.09
C LEU A 122 -12.16 13.30 -8.59
N HIS A 123 -13.23 12.59 -8.21
CA HIS A 123 -13.72 12.50 -6.83
C HIS A 123 -13.69 11.03 -6.39
N ARG A 124 -13.17 10.76 -5.19
CA ARG A 124 -13.20 9.42 -4.61
C ARG A 124 -14.54 9.16 -3.90
N ASP A 125 -15.32 8.23 -4.42
CA ASP A 125 -16.55 7.73 -3.79
C ASP A 125 -16.22 6.61 -2.79
N ARG A 126 -16.73 6.73 -1.55
CA ARG A 126 -16.58 5.70 -0.52
C ARG A 126 -17.93 5.17 -0.05
N VAL A 127 -18.40 4.10 -0.68
CA VAL A 127 -19.68 3.44 -0.36
C VAL A 127 -19.77 3.09 1.14
N VAL A 128 -20.76 3.64 1.84
CA VAL A 128 -21.01 3.40 3.29
C VAL A 128 -21.83 2.11 3.52
N SER A 129 -22.60 1.63 2.54
CA SER A 129 -23.09 0.23 2.46
C SER A 129 -23.74 -0.04 1.09
N GLY A 130 -23.87 -1.31 0.68
CA GLY A 130 -24.64 -1.86 -0.46
C GLY A 130 -23.93 -2.00 -1.82
N PRO A 131 -24.64 -2.41 -2.91
CA PRO A 131 -24.01 -3.11 -4.02
C PRO A 131 -23.01 -2.24 -4.76
N ILE A 132 -21.81 -2.80 -4.94
CA ILE A 132 -20.64 -2.17 -5.55
C ILE A 132 -20.99 -1.84 -7.01
N ALA A 133 -21.23 -0.57 -7.31
CA ALA A 133 -21.18 -0.10 -8.70
C ALA A 133 -19.83 -0.50 -9.29
N ARG A 134 -19.78 -0.95 -10.55
CA ARG A 134 -18.54 -1.37 -11.21
C ARG A 134 -17.53 -0.24 -11.07
N LYS A 135 -16.55 -0.42 -10.19
CA LYS A 135 -15.50 0.55 -9.93
C LYS A 135 -14.79 0.84 -11.26
N GLU A 136 -14.79 2.10 -11.67
CA GLU A 136 -14.17 2.48 -12.94
C GLU A 136 -12.70 2.06 -12.94
N ARG A 137 -12.19 1.64 -14.10
CA ARG A 137 -10.81 1.11 -14.22
C ARG A 137 -9.76 2.03 -13.56
N ARG A 138 -9.92 3.34 -13.68
CA ARG A 138 -9.02 4.35 -13.11
C ARG A 138 -8.99 4.33 -11.58
N GLU A 139 -10.16 4.17 -10.96
CA GLU A 139 -10.29 4.07 -9.52
C GLU A 139 -9.65 2.78 -8.98
N ILE A 140 -9.70 1.69 -9.77
CA ILE A 140 -8.97 0.44 -9.48
C ILE A 140 -7.46 0.69 -9.58
N GLU A 141 -7.01 1.35 -10.64
CA GLU A 141 -5.60 1.69 -10.86
C GLU A 141 -5.05 2.62 -9.75
N ALA A 142 -5.84 3.58 -9.27
CA ALA A 142 -5.47 4.49 -8.18
C ALA A 142 -5.42 3.80 -6.80
N ASP A 143 -6.38 2.93 -6.47
CA ASP A 143 -6.32 2.10 -5.26
C ASP A 143 -5.10 1.16 -5.27
N LEU A 144 -4.84 0.58 -6.45
CA LEU A 144 -3.70 -0.30 -6.66
C LEU A 144 -2.39 0.49 -6.49
N PHE A 145 -2.31 1.69 -7.07
CA PHE A 145 -1.18 2.58 -6.88
C PHE A 145 -0.96 2.89 -5.40
N ALA A 146 -2.02 3.28 -4.67
CA ALA A 146 -1.96 3.64 -3.26
C ALA A 146 -1.40 2.49 -2.40
N SER A 147 -1.93 1.27 -2.58
CA SER A 147 -1.44 0.07 -1.88
C SER A 147 0.04 -0.17 -2.13
N ARG A 148 0.47 -0.09 -3.39
CA ARG A 148 1.86 -0.35 -3.79
C ARG A 148 2.83 0.72 -3.36
N PHE A 149 2.39 1.97 -3.39
CA PHE A 149 3.18 3.11 -2.95
C PHE A 149 3.44 3.07 -1.44
N LEU A 150 2.41 2.78 -0.64
CA LEU A 150 2.49 2.76 0.82
C LEU A 150 3.18 1.50 1.36
N MET A 151 3.10 0.37 0.65
CA MET A 151 3.68 -0.91 1.07
C MET A 151 4.53 -1.53 -0.06
N PRO A 152 5.72 -0.98 -0.32
CA PRO A 152 6.62 -1.50 -1.34
C PRO A 152 7.25 -2.83 -0.90
N GLU A 153 7.32 -3.77 -1.84
CA GLU A 153 7.76 -5.17 -1.63
C GLU A 153 9.07 -5.26 -0.85
N LYS A 154 10.07 -4.49 -1.27
CA LYS A 154 11.42 -4.55 -0.70
C LYS A 154 11.46 -4.12 0.76
N LEU A 155 10.70 -3.09 1.13
CA LEU A 155 10.66 -2.62 2.52
C LEU A 155 9.81 -3.54 3.37
N LEU A 156 8.67 -4.01 2.85
CA LEU A 156 7.81 -4.95 3.56
C LEU A 156 8.51 -6.27 3.82
N GLY A 157 9.15 -6.87 2.82
CA GLY A 157 9.91 -8.11 2.98
C GLY A 157 11.12 -7.95 3.92
N ARG A 158 11.79 -6.79 3.91
CA ARG A 158 12.85 -6.49 4.90
C ARG A 158 12.28 -6.45 6.31
N ARG A 159 11.18 -5.72 6.52
CA ARG A 159 10.57 -5.59 7.84
C ARG A 159 10.02 -6.91 8.35
N LEU A 160 9.39 -7.70 7.48
CA LEU A 160 8.92 -9.05 7.80
C LEU A 160 10.08 -9.93 8.29
N HIS A 161 11.21 -9.92 7.59
CA HIS A 161 12.39 -10.67 8.02
C HIS A 161 12.96 -10.18 9.36
N GLN A 162 12.95 -8.87 9.62
CA GLN A 162 13.38 -8.32 10.92
C GLN A 162 12.46 -8.78 12.07
N CYS A 163 11.15 -8.87 11.82
CA CYS A 163 10.15 -9.24 12.83
C CYS A 163 10.07 -10.76 13.06
N PHE A 164 10.17 -11.56 12.00
CA PHE A 164 9.84 -12.99 12.03
C PHE A 164 11.01 -13.90 11.60
N GLY A 165 12.20 -13.35 11.35
CA GLY A 165 13.37 -14.11 10.92
C GLY A 165 13.31 -14.63 9.47
N SER A 166 12.22 -14.40 8.73
CA SER A 166 12.03 -14.88 7.35
C SER A 166 11.30 -13.86 6.47
N LYS A 167 11.59 -13.89 5.16
CA LYS A 167 10.84 -13.13 4.14
C LYS A 167 9.55 -13.82 3.70
N GLN A 168 9.38 -15.09 4.05
CA GLN A 168 8.14 -15.82 3.87
C GLN A 168 7.78 -16.49 5.20
N PHE A 169 6.62 -16.14 5.72
CA PHE A 169 6.08 -16.73 6.93
C PHE A 169 5.37 -18.05 6.59
N VAL A 170 5.73 -19.09 7.33
CA VAL A 170 5.19 -20.45 7.18
C VAL A 170 4.70 -20.91 8.55
N LEU A 171 3.58 -21.61 8.64
CA LEU A 171 3.22 -22.25 9.91
C LEU A 171 4.11 -23.47 10.16
N SER A 172 4.71 -23.49 11.35
CA SER A 172 5.49 -24.57 11.93
C SER A 172 5.27 -24.53 13.45
N ASP A 173 5.67 -25.58 14.18
CA ASP A 173 5.57 -25.60 15.64
C ASP A 173 6.32 -24.41 16.29
N ASP A 174 7.52 -24.11 15.80
CA ASP A 174 8.30 -22.95 16.23
C ASP A 174 7.54 -21.64 15.98
N ASN A 175 7.01 -21.46 14.78
CA ASN A 175 6.32 -20.21 14.43
C ASN A 175 4.97 -20.07 15.17
N LEU A 176 4.29 -21.18 15.49
CA LEU A 176 3.12 -21.18 16.37
C LEU A 176 3.49 -20.72 17.78
N TYR A 177 4.56 -21.29 18.35
CA TYR A 177 5.09 -20.86 19.63
C TYR A 177 5.46 -19.37 19.63
N GLY A 178 6.15 -18.91 18.58
CA GLY A 178 6.53 -17.52 18.40
C GLY A 178 5.33 -16.57 18.29
N LEU A 179 4.20 -17.04 17.75
CA LEU A 179 2.92 -16.30 17.70
C LEU A 179 2.11 -16.40 19.01
N GLY A 180 2.60 -17.09 20.03
CA GLY A 180 1.87 -17.33 21.27
C GLY A 180 0.69 -18.30 21.12
N ILE A 181 0.67 -19.09 20.04
CA ILE A 181 -0.32 -20.15 19.85
C ILE A 181 0.24 -21.43 20.51
N PRO A 182 -0.47 -22.03 21.48
CA PRO A 182 0.09 -23.09 22.29
C PRO A 182 0.39 -24.40 21.53
N ASN A 183 -0.39 -24.69 20.48
CA ASN A 183 -0.25 -25.90 19.66
C ASN A 183 -1.09 -25.82 18.38
N VAL A 184 -0.96 -26.83 17.51
CA VAL A 184 -1.73 -26.99 16.27
C VAL A 184 -3.24 -26.95 16.49
N ASP A 185 -3.77 -27.54 17.57
CA ASP A 185 -5.21 -27.47 17.85
C ASP A 185 -5.67 -26.06 18.24
N GLY A 186 -4.83 -25.30 18.93
CA GLY A 186 -5.02 -23.88 19.17
C GLY A 186 -5.01 -23.06 17.88
N ALA A 187 -4.14 -23.43 16.94
CA ALA A 187 -4.07 -22.82 15.61
C ALA A 187 -5.35 -23.11 14.81
N ARG A 188 -5.82 -24.36 14.78
CA ARG A 188 -7.09 -24.77 14.13
C ARG A 188 -8.29 -23.95 14.57
N ARG A 189 -8.36 -23.58 15.85
CA ARG A 189 -9.47 -22.77 16.40
C ARG A 189 -9.40 -21.31 15.99
N GLN A 190 -8.20 -20.78 15.72
CA GLN A 190 -7.97 -19.36 15.48
C GLN A 190 -7.74 -19.01 14.01
N LEU A 191 -7.24 -19.96 13.21
CA LEU A 191 -6.80 -19.77 11.84
C LEU A 191 -7.60 -20.70 10.92
N SER A 192 -8.62 -20.15 10.26
CA SER A 192 -9.47 -20.92 9.33
C SER A 192 -9.04 -20.76 7.86
N SER A 193 -8.33 -19.67 7.57
CA SER A 193 -7.92 -19.26 6.23
C SER A 193 -6.54 -18.63 6.21
N SER A 194 -5.94 -18.54 5.01
CA SER A 194 -4.67 -17.82 4.81
C SER A 194 -4.81 -16.36 5.27
N ARG A 195 -6.00 -15.76 5.07
CA ARG A 195 -6.32 -14.41 5.51
C ARG A 195 -6.25 -14.22 7.03
N ASP A 196 -6.66 -15.22 7.82
CA ASP A 196 -6.55 -15.15 9.28
C ASP A 196 -5.09 -15.13 9.71
N LEU A 197 -4.25 -15.95 9.06
CA LEU A 197 -2.81 -15.96 9.31
C LEU A 197 -2.16 -14.63 8.89
N SER A 198 -2.49 -14.11 7.71
CA SER A 198 -2.03 -12.80 7.23
C SER A 198 -2.43 -11.67 8.19
N LEU A 199 -3.66 -11.69 8.70
CA LEU A 199 -4.14 -10.71 9.69
C LEU A 199 -3.42 -10.83 11.02
N MET A 200 -3.14 -12.05 11.47
CA MET A 200 -2.36 -12.30 12.67
C MET A 200 -0.96 -11.71 12.52
N VAL A 201 -0.22 -12.11 11.49
CA VAL A 201 1.13 -11.59 11.17
C VAL A 201 1.14 -10.07 11.04
N ALA A 202 0.12 -9.47 10.42
CA ALA A 202 0.01 -8.02 10.27
C ALA A 202 -0.18 -7.26 11.60
N ARG A 203 -0.69 -7.93 12.65
CA ARG A 203 -1.02 -7.36 13.97
C ARG A 203 -0.06 -7.78 15.08
N THR A 204 0.74 -8.83 14.87
CA THR A 204 1.67 -9.35 15.86
C THR A 204 2.63 -8.26 16.34
N THR A 205 2.72 -8.08 17.65
CA THR A 205 3.57 -7.09 18.32
C THR A 205 4.83 -7.70 18.96
N SER A 206 4.92 -9.03 18.98
CA SER A 206 6.09 -9.75 19.45
C SER A 206 6.19 -11.13 18.81
N PHE A 207 7.41 -11.59 18.57
CA PHE A 207 7.67 -12.92 18.05
C PHE A 207 8.95 -13.47 18.68
N MET A 208 8.91 -14.72 19.17
CA MET A 208 10.06 -15.37 19.83
C MET A 208 10.67 -14.52 20.97
N GLY A 209 9.82 -13.86 21.77
CA GLY A 209 10.26 -13.00 22.87
C GLY A 209 10.77 -11.62 22.47
N LEU A 210 10.86 -11.30 21.18
CA LEU A 210 11.26 -9.99 20.68
C LEU A 210 10.02 -9.13 20.42
N SER A 211 9.93 -7.97 21.05
CA SER A 211 8.86 -7.00 20.82
C SER A 211 9.19 -6.06 19.66
N PHE A 212 8.18 -5.71 18.86
CA PHE A 212 8.31 -4.76 17.75
C PHE A 212 6.96 -4.10 17.43
N ASP A 213 7.00 -2.95 16.75
CA ASP A 213 5.80 -2.39 16.15
C ASP A 213 5.25 -3.32 15.06
N PRO A 214 3.94 -3.64 15.10
CA PRO A 214 3.32 -4.53 14.13
C PRO A 214 3.42 -3.95 12.73
N LEU A 215 3.50 -4.80 11.71
CA LEU A 215 3.70 -4.38 10.32
C LEU A 215 2.72 -3.30 9.89
N SER A 216 1.44 -3.48 10.22
CA SER A 216 0.39 -2.51 9.90
C SER A 216 0.64 -1.12 10.51
N LYS A 217 1.09 -1.05 11.77
CA LYS A 217 1.45 0.21 12.43
C LYS A 217 2.73 0.80 11.85
N TYR A 218 3.75 -0.01 11.61
CA TYR A 218 5.04 0.42 11.05
C TYR A 218 4.87 1.06 9.66
N PHE A 219 4.03 0.47 8.80
CA PHE A 219 3.69 1.04 7.50
C PHE A 219 2.53 2.05 7.55
N ASN A 220 1.98 2.36 8.72
CA ASN A 220 0.82 3.25 8.93
C ASN A 220 -0.35 2.97 7.96
N VAL A 221 -0.80 1.72 7.94
CA VAL A 221 -1.95 1.21 7.16
C VAL A 221 -2.83 0.33 8.03
N SER A 222 -4.04 0.02 7.56
CA SER A 222 -4.92 -0.91 8.28
C SER A 222 -4.35 -2.34 8.28
N PRO A 223 -4.63 -3.15 9.33
CA PRO A 223 -4.24 -4.56 9.33
C PRO A 223 -4.77 -5.37 8.15
N VAL A 224 -5.97 -5.02 7.66
CA VAL A 224 -6.58 -5.69 6.51
C VAL A 224 -5.80 -5.38 5.23
N ALA A 225 -5.43 -4.12 4.99
CA ALA A 225 -4.63 -3.72 3.85
C ALA A 225 -3.25 -4.41 3.88
N MET A 226 -2.62 -4.45 5.05
CA MET A 226 -1.35 -5.16 5.25
C MET A 226 -1.48 -6.66 4.96
N ALA A 227 -2.54 -7.31 5.47
CA ALA A 227 -2.79 -8.74 5.23
C ALA A 227 -2.95 -9.07 3.74
N ILE A 228 -3.74 -8.28 3.00
CA ILE A 228 -3.87 -8.41 1.54
C ILE A 228 -2.49 -8.31 0.88
N ARG A 229 -1.69 -7.32 1.30
CA ARG A 229 -0.40 -7.05 0.70
C ARG A 229 0.63 -8.16 0.92
N LEU A 230 0.61 -8.78 2.11
CA LEU A 230 1.44 -9.94 2.41
C LEU A 230 1.11 -11.13 1.49
N GLU A 231 -0.17 -11.35 1.20
CA GLU A 231 -0.63 -12.40 0.29
C GLU A 231 -0.25 -12.12 -1.17
N GLU A 232 -0.45 -10.89 -1.64
CA GLU A 232 -0.10 -10.49 -3.02
C GLU A 232 1.37 -10.76 -3.37
N PHE A 233 2.27 -10.70 -2.37
CA PHE A 233 3.69 -10.95 -2.55
C PHE A 233 4.11 -12.39 -2.23
N GLY A 234 3.17 -13.27 -1.85
CA GLY A 234 3.49 -14.62 -1.41
C GLY A 234 4.35 -14.66 -0.14
N PHE A 235 4.29 -13.62 0.69
CA PHE A 235 5.00 -13.57 1.96
C PHE A 235 4.33 -14.42 3.04
N ILE A 236 3.09 -14.83 2.83
CA ILE A 236 2.44 -15.89 3.60
C ILE A 236 2.37 -17.12 2.72
N ASN A 237 2.90 -18.25 3.18
CA ASN A 237 2.80 -19.50 2.44
C ASN A 237 1.37 -20.05 2.54
N GLU A 238 0.68 -20.17 1.40
CA GLU A 238 -0.71 -20.62 1.31
C GLU A 238 -0.93 -22.06 1.82
N ASP A 239 0.10 -22.91 1.73
CA ASP A 239 0.05 -24.27 2.26
C ASP A 239 0.18 -24.32 3.79
N SER A 240 0.48 -23.19 4.45
CA SER A 240 0.52 -23.11 5.92
C SER A 240 -0.81 -23.52 6.55
N ILE A 241 -1.94 -23.27 5.89
CA ILE A 241 -3.24 -23.69 6.41
C ILE A 241 -3.42 -25.21 6.32
N ARG A 242 -2.76 -25.89 5.37
CA ARG A 242 -2.75 -27.36 5.32
C ARG A 242 -1.99 -27.96 6.49
N PHE A 243 -0.94 -27.29 6.98
CA PHE A 243 -0.16 -27.76 8.14
C PHE A 243 -1.03 -27.97 9.38
N ILE A 244 -2.05 -27.14 9.55
CA ILE A 244 -2.97 -27.22 10.70
C ILE A 244 -4.29 -27.92 10.37
N ARG A 245 -4.50 -28.50 9.18
CA ARG A 245 -5.70 -29.27 8.86
C ARG A 245 -5.41 -30.75 9.01
#